data_AF-A0A1G8QMJ2-F1
#
_entry.id   AF-A0A1G8QMJ2-F1
#
_cell.length_a   1.000
_cell.length_b   1.000
_cell.length_c   1.000
_cell.angle_alpha   90.00
_cell.angle_beta   90.00
_cell.angle_gamma   90.00
#
_symmetry.space_group_name_H-M   'P 1'
#
loop_
_entity.id
_entity.type
_entity.pdbx_description
1 polymer ?
#
loop_
_entity_poly.entity_id
_entity_poly.type
_entity_poly.pdbx_seq_one_letter_code
_entity_poly.pdbx_strand_id
1 'polypeptide(L)'
;MFKKTMKFVAATAILGICVFTLSYIYVLRTTINTLETDASMEKMRSRKYTDIIVGGSDNRVESDVLTKNTLYNVNYTVYDMPKYAPYYGQKAYENYSAITSRPSRQFKLQEVAYTDEYGFRIYEDRYLIAVGTYFNAPVGTYIDVELANGVIIPCIVGDIKSDRDTEENNVYSLSCACATEFIVDGRIIDPYTRGDVSYIIEGWDSEVVHIIVYEHNYFDT
;
A
#
# COMPACT_ATOMS: atom_id res chain seq x y z
N MET A 1 17.94 -59.23 29.43
CA MET A 1 18.39 -58.12 28.57
C MET A 1 17.29 -57.62 27.63
N PHE A 2 16.62 -58.50 26.86
CA PHE A 2 15.56 -58.17 25.88
C PHE A 2 14.36 -57.33 26.38
N LYS A 3 13.79 -57.62 27.56
CA LYS A 3 12.62 -56.87 28.08
C LYS A 3 12.90 -55.39 28.38
N LYS A 4 14.16 -55.03 28.68
CA LYS A 4 14.55 -53.65 29.00
C LYS A 4 14.69 -52.82 27.72
N THR A 5 15.25 -53.43 26.67
CA THR A 5 15.41 -52.81 25.34
C THR A 5 14.07 -52.56 24.65
N MET A 6 13.11 -53.51 24.71
CA MET A 6 11.76 -53.31 24.17
C MET A 6 10.99 -52.16 24.85
N LYS A 7 11.12 -52.01 26.17
CA LYS A 7 10.49 -50.89 26.90
C LYS A 7 11.08 -49.53 26.50
N PHE A 8 12.38 -49.49 26.18
CA PHE A 8 13.06 -48.27 25.75
C PHE A 8 12.63 -47.85 24.34
N VAL A 9 12.55 -48.79 23.39
CA VAL A 9 12.08 -48.55 22.02
C VAL A 9 10.62 -48.09 21.99
N ALA A 10 9.76 -48.70 22.81
CA ALA A 10 8.36 -48.28 22.93
C ALA A 10 8.24 -46.85 23.51
N ALA A 11 9.01 -46.51 24.54
CA ALA A 11 9.01 -45.16 25.13
C ALA A 11 9.47 -44.09 24.13
N THR A 12 10.50 -44.36 23.33
CA THR A 12 10.99 -43.42 22.30
C THR A 12 10.00 -43.26 21.15
N ALA A 13 9.28 -44.32 20.76
CA ALA A 13 8.24 -44.25 19.73
C ALA A 13 7.02 -43.43 20.20
N ILE A 14 6.59 -43.61 21.45
CA ILE A 14 5.49 -42.84 22.05
C ILE A 14 5.86 -41.36 22.15
N LEU A 15 7.09 -41.04 22.60
CA LEU A 15 7.55 -39.66 22.69
C LEU A 15 7.62 -38.98 21.32
N GLY A 16 8.08 -39.69 20.29
CA GLY A 16 8.08 -39.20 18.91
C GLY A 16 6.67 -38.89 18.40
N ILE A 17 5.72 -39.81 18.59
CA ILE A 17 4.31 -39.59 18.23
C ILE A 17 3.74 -38.37 18.97
N CYS A 18 4.01 -38.21 20.27
CA CYS A 18 3.57 -37.05 21.03
C CYS A 18 4.12 -35.74 20.46
N VAL A 19 5.41 -35.66 20.12
CA VAL A 19 6.02 -34.44 19.57
C VAL A 19 5.42 -34.08 18.20
N PHE A 20 5.22 -35.07 17.31
CA PHE A 20 4.57 -34.84 16.01
C PHE A 20 3.10 -34.41 16.15
N THR A 21 2.36 -34.98 17.09
CA THR A 21 0.97 -34.54 17.33
C THR A 21 0.90 -33.12 17.91
N LEU A 22 1.80 -32.74 18.80
CA LEU A 22 1.86 -31.40 19.36
C LEU A 22 2.25 -30.35 18.32
N SER A 23 3.22 -30.65 17.44
CA SER A 23 3.58 -29.75 16.33
C SER A 23 2.44 -29.60 15.32
N TYR A 24 1.72 -30.69 15.01
CA TYR A 24 0.57 -30.65 14.12
C TYR A 24 -0.60 -29.85 14.71
N ILE A 25 -0.88 -30.01 16.02
CA ILE A 25 -1.88 -29.21 16.74
C ILE A 25 -1.48 -27.73 16.76
N TYR A 26 -0.19 -27.40 16.93
CA TYR A 26 0.29 -26.03 16.89
C TYR A 26 0.06 -25.38 15.53
N VAL A 27 0.45 -26.08 14.44
CA VAL A 27 0.22 -25.59 13.06
C VAL A 27 -1.27 -25.40 12.78
N LEU A 28 -2.11 -26.36 13.16
CA LEU A 28 -3.57 -26.23 13.01
C LEU A 28 -4.13 -25.04 13.78
N ARG A 29 -3.66 -24.79 15.01
CA ARG A 29 -4.08 -23.62 15.80
C ARG A 29 -3.68 -22.31 15.13
N THR A 30 -2.47 -22.21 14.59
CA THR A 30 -2.04 -21.01 13.87
C THR A 30 -2.88 -20.78 12.62
N THR A 31 -3.17 -21.82 11.83
CA THR A 31 -4.02 -21.69 10.64
C THR A 31 -5.46 -21.29 10.99
N ILE A 32 -6.04 -21.88 12.05
CA ILE A 32 -7.38 -21.52 12.52
C ILE A 32 -7.43 -20.06 12.97
N ASN A 33 -6.44 -19.60 13.75
CA ASN A 33 -6.37 -18.21 14.17
C ASN A 33 -6.27 -17.25 12.98
N THR A 34 -5.45 -17.57 11.97
CA THR A 34 -5.35 -16.76 10.74
C THR A 34 -6.71 -16.69 10.03
N LEU A 35 -7.40 -17.82 9.84
CA LEU A 35 -8.72 -17.86 9.21
C LEU A 35 -9.80 -17.10 10.00
N GLU A 36 -9.76 -17.16 11.33
CA GLU A 36 -10.66 -16.37 12.19
C GLU A 36 -10.38 -14.87 12.07
N THR A 37 -9.10 -14.49 11.93
CA THR A 37 -8.69 -13.10 11.74
C THR A 37 -9.17 -12.58 10.38
N ASP A 38 -8.97 -13.35 9.32
CA ASP A 38 -9.41 -13.02 7.95
C ASP A 38 -10.94 -12.87 7.89
N ALA A 39 -11.68 -13.81 8.49
CA ALA A 39 -13.14 -13.74 8.56
C ALA A 39 -13.63 -12.53 9.40
N SER A 40 -12.90 -12.16 10.46
CA SER A 40 -13.22 -10.97 11.25
C SER A 40 -12.98 -9.67 10.47
N MET A 41 -11.92 -9.63 9.65
CA MET A 41 -11.61 -8.51 8.76
C MET A 41 -12.64 -8.39 7.64
N GLU A 42 -13.07 -9.51 7.07
CA GLU A 42 -14.15 -9.52 6.06
C GLU A 42 -15.48 -9.05 6.65
N LYS A 43 -15.81 -9.48 7.87
CA LYS A 43 -17.00 -9.01 8.59
C LYS A 43 -16.91 -7.53 9.00
N MET A 44 -15.71 -7.04 9.33
CA MET A 44 -15.48 -5.62 9.63
C MET A 44 -15.62 -4.78 8.35
N ARG A 45 -15.10 -5.27 7.22
CA ARG A 45 -15.28 -4.68 5.88
C ARG A 45 -16.77 -4.65 5.48
N SER A 46 -17.51 -5.76 5.69
CA SER A 46 -18.94 -5.83 5.37
C SER A 46 -19.80 -4.94 6.28
N ARG A 47 -19.41 -4.78 7.54
CA ARG A 47 -20.11 -3.91 8.49
C ARG A 47 -19.90 -2.43 8.18
N LYS A 48 -18.67 -2.04 7.83
CA LYS A 48 -18.36 -0.68 7.36
C LYS A 48 -19.17 -0.34 6.10
N TYR A 49 -19.41 -1.30 5.20
CA TYR A 49 -20.29 -1.17 4.04
C TYR A 49 -21.77 -0.90 4.41
N THR A 50 -22.33 -1.60 5.40
CA THR A 50 -23.73 -1.35 5.84
C THR A 50 -23.90 0.00 6.53
N ASP A 51 -22.90 0.47 7.30
CA ASP A 51 -22.98 1.77 7.98
C ASP A 51 -22.91 2.96 6.98
N ILE A 52 -22.25 2.77 5.83
CA ILE A 52 -22.22 3.73 4.72
C ILE A 52 -23.60 3.86 4.04
N ILE A 53 -24.30 2.75 3.81
CA ILE A 53 -25.62 2.74 3.13
C ILE A 53 -26.72 3.41 3.97
N VAL A 54 -26.64 3.33 5.30
CA VAL A 54 -27.66 3.88 6.21
C VAL A 54 -27.41 5.37 6.53
N GLY A 55 -26.22 5.91 6.23
CA GLY A 55 -25.71 7.17 6.78
C GLY A 55 -25.78 8.43 5.93
N GLY A 56 -26.14 8.41 4.63
CA GLY A 56 -26.02 9.63 3.81
C GLY A 56 -26.88 9.68 2.56
N SER A 57 -27.88 10.54 2.57
CA SER A 57 -28.53 11.06 1.36
C SER A 57 -27.65 12.15 0.74
N ASP A 58 -26.58 11.76 0.03
CA ASP A 58 -25.79 12.66 -0.82
C ASP A 58 -25.29 11.89 -2.06
N ASN A 59 -25.53 12.43 -3.25
CA ASN A 59 -25.28 11.78 -4.54
C ASN A 59 -23.79 11.47 -4.82
N ARG A 60 -22.86 11.96 -3.98
CA ARG A 60 -21.42 11.63 -4.05
C ARG A 60 -21.10 10.22 -3.54
N VAL A 61 -21.93 9.67 -2.66
CA VAL A 61 -21.70 8.34 -2.08
C VAL A 61 -21.92 7.23 -3.10
N GLU A 62 -22.79 7.44 -4.09
CA GLU A 62 -23.10 6.43 -5.13
C GLU A 62 -21.97 6.28 -6.16
N SER A 63 -21.28 7.38 -6.53
CA SER A 63 -20.11 7.33 -7.41
C SER A 63 -18.92 6.66 -6.73
N ASP A 64 -18.60 7.04 -5.49
CA ASP A 64 -17.42 6.52 -4.78
C ASP A 64 -17.52 5.00 -4.49
N VAL A 65 -18.73 4.52 -4.20
CA VAL A 65 -19.00 3.09 -4.03
C VAL A 65 -18.89 2.35 -5.36
N LEU A 66 -19.35 2.94 -6.46
CA LEU A 66 -19.21 2.36 -7.80
C LEU A 66 -17.75 2.29 -8.24
N THR A 67 -16.95 3.35 -8.05
CA THR A 67 -15.53 3.37 -8.42
C THR A 67 -14.73 2.35 -7.60
N LYS A 68 -14.96 2.27 -6.28
CA LYS A 68 -14.33 1.25 -5.43
C LYS A 68 -14.70 -0.18 -5.85
N ASN A 69 -15.99 -0.45 -6.06
CA ASN A 69 -16.47 -1.79 -6.42
C ASN A 69 -16.00 -2.22 -7.83
N THR A 70 -15.75 -1.24 -8.71
CA THR A 70 -15.12 -1.48 -10.01
C THR A 70 -13.66 -1.87 -9.82
N LEU A 71 -12.90 -1.13 -9.01
CA LEU A 71 -11.47 -1.38 -8.79
C LEU A 71 -11.18 -2.75 -8.16
N TYR A 72 -12.05 -3.26 -7.28
CA TYR A 72 -11.92 -4.61 -6.71
C TYR A 72 -12.07 -5.74 -7.74
N ASN A 73 -12.64 -5.46 -8.92
CA ASN A 73 -12.76 -6.42 -10.03
C ASN A 73 -11.77 -6.13 -11.17
N VAL A 74 -10.85 -5.18 -10.98
CA VAL A 74 -9.81 -4.86 -11.95
C VAL A 74 -8.57 -5.72 -11.67
N ASN A 75 -7.93 -6.22 -12.73
CA ASN A 75 -6.66 -6.93 -12.61
C ASN A 75 -5.58 -6.00 -12.05
N TYR A 76 -4.61 -6.56 -11.35
CA TYR A 76 -3.49 -5.80 -10.82
C TYR A 76 -2.19 -6.58 -10.93
N THR A 77 -1.07 -5.84 -10.92
CA THR A 77 0.28 -6.37 -10.80
C THR A 77 0.88 -5.89 -9.48
N VAL A 78 1.49 -6.80 -8.72
CA VAL A 78 2.21 -6.47 -7.49
C VAL A 78 3.69 -6.39 -7.81
N TYR A 79 4.31 -5.27 -7.43
CA TYR A 79 5.75 -5.06 -7.54
C TYR A 79 6.38 -5.12 -6.15
N ASP A 80 7.28 -6.08 -5.96
CA ASP A 80 8.17 -6.10 -4.81
C ASP A 80 9.18 -4.94 -4.90
N MET A 81 9.40 -4.26 -3.78
CA MET A 81 10.40 -3.20 -3.74
C MET A 81 11.82 -3.79 -3.78
N PRO A 82 12.66 -3.44 -4.78
CA PRO A 82 14.03 -3.97 -4.85
C PRO A 82 14.85 -3.46 -3.67
N LYS A 83 15.78 -4.28 -3.17
CA LYS A 83 16.66 -3.86 -2.08
C LYS A 83 17.57 -2.71 -2.52
N TYR A 84 17.56 -1.63 -1.77
CA TYR A 84 18.44 -0.50 -1.99
C TYR A 84 18.97 0.01 -0.65
N ALA A 85 20.28 -0.15 -0.41
CA ALA A 85 20.89 0.11 0.90
C ALA A 85 20.68 1.55 1.44
N PRO A 86 20.57 2.59 0.59
CA PRO A 86 20.23 3.94 1.05
C PRO A 86 18.75 4.17 1.40
N TYR A 87 17.84 3.25 1.08
CA TYR A 87 16.41 3.40 1.36
C TYR A 87 16.07 2.98 2.80
N TYR A 88 15.31 3.85 3.50
CA TYR A 88 14.87 3.63 4.88
C TYR A 88 13.37 3.97 5.08
N GLY A 89 12.55 3.84 4.03
CA GLY A 89 11.10 3.99 4.16
C GLY A 89 10.53 5.40 3.96
N GLN A 90 11.39 6.39 3.73
CA GLN A 90 10.98 7.78 3.52
C GLN A 90 9.95 7.91 2.38
N LYS A 91 8.87 8.63 2.66
CA LYS A 91 7.90 9.14 1.70
C LYS A 91 8.21 10.62 1.51
N ALA A 92 8.85 10.98 0.41
CA ALA A 92 9.17 12.38 0.15
C ALA A 92 7.93 13.16 -0.29
N TYR A 93 8.04 14.49 -0.45
CA TYR A 93 7.02 15.27 -1.14
C TYR A 93 7.55 16.01 -2.36
N GLU A 94 6.66 16.26 -3.30
CA GLU A 94 6.84 17.19 -4.42
C GLU A 94 5.74 18.26 -4.36
N ASN A 95 6.09 19.53 -4.57
CA ASN A 95 5.08 20.60 -4.60
C ASN A 95 4.38 20.61 -5.96
N TYR A 96 3.04 20.53 -5.97
CA TYR A 96 2.26 20.51 -7.22
C TYR A 96 2.49 21.73 -8.12
N SER A 97 2.89 22.87 -7.54
CA SER A 97 3.21 24.08 -8.30
C SER A 97 4.48 23.96 -9.17
N ALA A 98 5.30 22.94 -8.98
CA ALA A 98 6.42 22.60 -9.86
C ALA A 98 5.95 21.97 -11.19
N ILE A 99 4.76 21.36 -11.19
CA ILE A 99 4.15 20.76 -12.38
C ILE A 99 3.53 21.89 -13.22
N THR A 100 4.28 22.38 -14.21
CA THR A 100 3.93 23.61 -14.94
C THR A 100 3.52 23.38 -16.41
N SER A 101 3.78 22.18 -16.96
CA SER A 101 3.51 21.88 -18.37
C SER A 101 2.03 21.62 -18.62
N ARG A 102 1.29 22.68 -18.97
CA ARG A 102 -0.17 22.64 -19.21
C ARG A 102 -0.68 21.52 -20.14
N PRO A 103 0.02 21.17 -21.24
CA PRO A 103 -0.46 20.10 -22.12
C PRO A 103 -0.33 18.69 -21.51
N SER A 104 0.48 18.53 -20.46
CA SER A 104 0.83 17.22 -19.88
C SER A 104 -0.34 16.58 -19.13
N ARG A 105 -0.33 15.24 -19.00
CA ARG A 105 -1.30 14.50 -18.19
C ARG A 105 -1.17 14.88 -16.71
N GLN A 106 0.05 15.10 -16.22
CA GLN A 106 0.32 15.52 -14.85
C GLN A 106 -0.42 16.80 -14.51
N PHE A 107 -0.25 17.84 -15.34
CA PHE A 107 -0.88 19.13 -15.12
C PHE A 107 -2.41 19.00 -15.13
N LYS A 108 -2.97 18.26 -16.09
CA LYS A 108 -4.42 18.03 -16.18
C LYS A 108 -4.97 17.31 -14.95
N LEU A 109 -4.23 16.35 -14.39
CA LEU A 109 -4.65 15.68 -13.16
C LEU A 109 -4.64 16.65 -11.97
N GLN A 110 -3.66 17.56 -11.90
CA GLN A 110 -3.65 18.61 -10.88
C GLN A 110 -4.87 19.53 -10.97
N GLU A 111 -5.44 19.77 -12.16
CA GLU A 111 -6.62 20.63 -12.35
C GLU A 111 -7.91 20.03 -11.78
N VAL A 112 -8.01 18.70 -11.72
CA VAL A 112 -9.17 17.98 -11.16
C VAL A 112 -8.97 17.53 -9.71
N ALA A 113 -7.74 17.57 -9.20
CA ALA A 113 -7.42 17.27 -7.82
C ALA A 113 -7.76 18.43 -6.87
N TYR A 114 -7.99 18.11 -5.60
CA TYR A 114 -8.13 19.08 -4.50
C TYR A 114 -7.01 18.90 -3.47
N THR A 115 -6.86 19.85 -2.54
CA THR A 115 -5.92 19.72 -1.42
C THR A 115 -6.68 19.43 -0.14
N ASP A 116 -6.25 18.44 0.63
CA ASP A 116 -6.82 18.15 1.95
C ASP A 116 -6.30 19.08 3.06
N GLU A 117 -6.75 18.89 4.29
CA GLU A 117 -6.33 19.70 5.44
C GLU A 117 -4.86 19.52 5.85
N TYR A 118 -4.22 18.43 5.42
CA TYR A 118 -2.81 18.15 5.68
C TYR A 118 -1.89 18.66 4.57
N GLY A 119 -2.46 19.12 3.46
CA GLY A 119 -1.73 19.67 2.32
C GLY A 119 -1.47 18.65 1.21
N PHE A 120 -2.00 17.44 1.26
CA PHE A 120 -1.85 16.47 0.18
C PHE A 120 -2.78 16.80 -0.98
N ARG A 121 -2.32 16.55 -2.21
CA ARG A 121 -3.16 16.58 -3.41
C ARG A 121 -3.90 15.26 -3.53
N ILE A 122 -5.22 15.33 -3.66
CA ILE A 122 -6.14 14.20 -3.69
C ILE A 122 -7.00 14.25 -4.96
N TYR A 123 -7.20 13.10 -5.58
CA TYR A 123 -8.22 12.90 -6.60
C TYR A 123 -9.15 11.79 -6.11
N GLU A 124 -10.46 12.07 -6.08
CA GLU A 124 -11.46 11.24 -5.39
C GLU A 124 -11.05 11.01 -3.92
N ASP A 125 -10.62 9.80 -3.60
CA ASP A 125 -10.14 9.36 -2.28
C ASP A 125 -8.69 8.85 -2.29
N ARG A 126 -7.91 9.22 -3.31
CA ARG A 126 -6.55 8.73 -3.55
C ARG A 126 -5.52 9.86 -3.54
N TYR A 127 -4.41 9.61 -2.85
CA TYR A 127 -3.28 10.52 -2.82
C TYR A 127 -2.57 10.55 -4.17
N LEU A 128 -2.30 11.74 -4.69
CA LEU A 128 -1.46 11.88 -5.87
C LEU A 128 0.00 11.68 -5.46
N ILE A 129 0.70 10.76 -6.13
CA ILE A 129 2.12 10.51 -5.89
C ILE A 129 2.91 10.47 -7.19
N ALA A 130 4.20 10.82 -7.12
CA ALA A 130 5.16 10.55 -8.15
C ALA A 130 5.93 9.25 -7.85
N VAL A 131 6.09 8.42 -8.87
CA VAL A 131 6.85 7.16 -8.83
C VAL A 131 7.84 7.11 -9.99
N GLY A 132 8.86 6.25 -9.90
CA GLY A 132 9.77 6.02 -11.02
C GLY A 132 9.19 5.07 -12.08
N THR A 133 9.88 4.96 -13.22
CA THR A 133 9.39 4.23 -14.40
C THR A 133 9.36 2.71 -14.24
N TYR A 134 9.99 2.16 -13.20
CA TYR A 134 10.01 0.72 -12.88
C TYR A 134 8.63 0.05 -12.88
N PHE A 135 7.62 0.76 -12.38
CA PHE A 135 6.28 0.20 -12.14
C PHE A 135 5.39 0.16 -13.38
N ASN A 136 5.88 0.62 -14.55
CA ASN A 136 5.10 0.72 -15.79
C ASN A 136 3.73 1.42 -15.61
N ALA A 137 3.64 2.34 -14.65
CA ALA A 137 2.41 3.01 -14.26
C ALA A 137 2.42 4.46 -14.77
N PRO A 138 1.89 4.75 -15.97
CA PRO A 138 1.83 6.11 -16.47
C PRO A 138 0.94 6.99 -15.59
N VAL A 139 1.07 8.31 -15.72
CA VAL A 139 0.23 9.29 -15.01
C VAL A 139 -1.26 8.98 -15.18
N GLY A 140 -2.01 9.06 -14.09
CA GLY A 140 -3.42 8.69 -13.98
C GLY A 140 -3.67 7.24 -13.58
N THR A 141 -2.62 6.40 -13.49
CA THR A 141 -2.76 4.99 -13.10
C THR A 141 -3.09 4.90 -11.62
N TYR A 142 -4.10 4.10 -11.29
CA TYR A 142 -4.48 3.81 -9.92
C TYR A 142 -3.47 2.82 -9.34
N ILE A 143 -2.94 3.13 -8.16
CA ILE A 143 -1.97 2.29 -7.46
C ILE A 143 -2.23 2.31 -5.96
N ASP A 144 -1.84 1.25 -5.25
CA ASP A 144 -1.81 1.26 -3.79
C ASP A 144 -0.37 1.03 -3.31
N VAL A 145 0.01 1.77 -2.27
CA VAL A 145 1.32 1.66 -1.62
C VAL A 145 1.13 0.82 -0.35
N GLU A 146 1.73 -0.37 -0.32
CA GLU A 146 1.70 -1.24 0.85
C GLU A 146 2.96 -1.04 1.70
N LEU A 147 2.77 -0.80 2.98
CA LEU A 147 3.85 -0.61 3.95
C LEU A 147 4.16 -1.90 4.72
N ALA A 148 5.38 -2.02 5.24
CA ALA A 148 5.84 -3.20 5.98
C ALA A 148 5.01 -3.52 7.22
N ASN A 149 4.33 -2.53 7.79
CA ASN A 149 3.41 -2.69 8.92
C ASN A 149 1.97 -3.08 8.49
N GLY A 150 1.72 -3.33 7.20
CA GLY A 150 0.43 -3.73 6.65
C GLY A 150 -0.52 -2.57 6.33
N VAL A 151 -0.10 -1.31 6.53
CA VAL A 151 -0.87 -0.15 6.09
C VAL A 151 -0.88 -0.09 4.57
N ILE A 152 -2.06 0.12 3.99
CA ILE A 152 -2.26 0.34 2.56
C ILE A 152 -2.66 1.80 2.36
N ILE A 153 -1.91 2.52 1.54
CA ILE A 153 -2.19 3.91 1.17
C ILE A 153 -2.74 3.93 -0.27
N PRO A 154 -4.03 4.25 -0.48
CA PRO A 154 -4.60 4.36 -1.82
C PRO A 154 -4.07 5.60 -2.54
N CYS A 155 -3.55 5.39 -3.74
CA CYS A 155 -2.87 6.43 -4.51
C CYS A 155 -3.29 6.43 -5.99
N ILE A 156 -2.90 7.50 -6.67
CA ILE A 156 -2.95 7.63 -8.13
C ILE A 156 -1.65 8.30 -8.59
N VAL A 157 -1.09 7.84 -9.71
CA VAL A 157 0.16 8.40 -10.24
C VAL A 157 -0.09 9.81 -10.76
N GLY A 158 0.44 10.82 -10.06
CA GLY A 158 0.31 12.23 -10.40
C GLY A 158 1.50 12.82 -11.16
N ASP A 159 2.68 12.22 -11.02
CA ASP A 159 3.87 12.51 -11.83
C ASP A 159 4.77 11.27 -11.97
N ILE A 160 5.77 11.36 -12.83
CA ILE A 160 6.79 10.34 -13.06
C ILE A 160 8.15 10.96 -12.75
N LYS A 161 8.88 10.36 -11.80
CA LYS A 161 10.27 10.74 -11.52
C LYS A 161 11.10 10.56 -12.78
N SER A 162 11.99 11.52 -13.07
CA SER A 162 12.88 11.39 -14.21
C SER A 162 13.90 10.29 -13.97
N ASP A 163 14.11 9.41 -14.96
CA ASP A 163 15.11 8.33 -14.89
C ASP A 163 16.53 8.84 -14.54
N ARG A 164 16.88 10.07 -14.94
CA ARG A 164 18.19 10.68 -14.61
C ARG A 164 18.35 11.01 -13.13
N ASP A 165 17.23 11.13 -12.42
CA ASP A 165 17.13 11.53 -11.01
C ASP A 165 16.85 10.31 -10.12
N THR A 166 16.79 9.09 -10.68
CA THR A 166 16.60 7.82 -9.98
C THR A 166 17.81 6.89 -10.12
N GLU A 167 17.89 5.88 -9.26
CA GLU A 167 18.86 4.79 -9.40
C GLU A 167 18.59 3.91 -10.62
N GLU A 168 19.48 2.95 -10.89
CA GLU A 168 19.53 2.17 -12.13
C GLU A 168 18.26 1.40 -12.49
N ASN A 169 17.45 1.03 -11.50
CA ASN A 169 16.16 0.37 -11.69
C ASN A 169 14.99 1.35 -11.83
N ASN A 170 15.24 2.65 -11.71
CA ASN A 170 14.24 3.72 -11.71
C ASN A 170 13.15 3.54 -10.66
N VAL A 171 13.51 3.13 -9.45
CA VAL A 171 12.61 3.05 -8.29
C VAL A 171 12.88 4.19 -7.31
N TYR A 172 14.13 4.32 -6.87
CA TYR A 172 14.50 5.22 -5.78
C TYR A 172 15.15 6.50 -6.30
N SER A 173 14.76 7.66 -5.73
CA SER A 173 15.39 8.94 -6.04
C SER A 173 16.87 8.98 -5.60
N LEU A 174 17.75 9.57 -6.41
CA LEU A 174 19.16 9.74 -6.06
C LEU A 174 19.39 10.77 -4.94
N SER A 175 18.46 11.70 -4.73
CA SER A 175 18.65 12.81 -3.79
C SER A 175 18.30 12.45 -2.35
N CYS A 176 17.28 11.60 -2.16
CA CYS A 176 16.76 11.24 -0.83
C CYS A 176 16.42 9.75 -0.69
N ALA A 177 16.75 8.91 -1.70
CA ALA A 177 16.48 7.48 -1.70
C ALA A 177 14.99 7.11 -1.55
N CYS A 178 14.05 8.04 -1.73
CA CYS A 178 12.62 7.73 -1.61
C CYS A 178 12.09 6.95 -2.82
N ALA A 179 11.13 6.05 -2.58
CA ALA A 179 10.38 5.36 -3.63
C ALA A 179 9.21 6.23 -4.15
N THR A 180 8.49 6.86 -3.23
CA THR A 180 7.27 7.64 -3.49
C THR A 180 7.49 9.10 -3.09
N GLU A 181 7.07 10.02 -3.95
CA GLU A 181 6.97 11.46 -3.64
C GLU A 181 5.49 11.84 -3.63
N PHE A 182 4.95 12.19 -2.47
CA PHE A 182 3.56 12.66 -2.38
C PHE A 182 3.45 14.06 -2.95
N ILE A 183 2.47 14.28 -3.82
CA ILE A 183 2.24 15.61 -4.37
C ILE A 183 1.46 16.42 -3.34
N VAL A 184 2.00 17.58 -2.97
CA VAL A 184 1.46 18.44 -1.91
C VAL A 184 1.26 19.88 -2.36
N ASP A 185 0.37 20.60 -1.69
CA ASP A 185 0.35 22.06 -1.67
C ASP A 185 1.33 22.57 -0.60
N GLY A 186 2.48 23.09 -1.05
CA GLY A 186 3.50 23.61 -0.16
C GLY A 186 3.10 24.82 0.68
N ARG A 187 1.91 25.39 0.46
CA ARG A 187 1.34 26.47 1.30
C ARG A 187 0.58 25.93 2.50
N ILE A 188 0.17 24.67 2.47
CA ILE A 188 -0.66 24.01 3.49
C ILE A 188 0.15 22.98 4.27
N ILE A 189 1.02 22.22 3.59
CA ILE A 189 1.85 21.18 4.22
C ILE A 189 2.61 21.73 5.43
N ASP A 190 2.71 20.93 6.50
CA ASP A 190 3.44 21.34 7.69
C ASP A 190 4.91 21.64 7.34
N PRO A 191 5.41 22.88 7.57
CA PRO A 191 6.79 23.25 7.24
C PRO A 191 7.84 22.44 8.01
N TYR A 192 7.48 21.78 9.11
CA TYR A 192 8.39 20.94 9.89
C TYR A 192 8.62 19.54 9.30
N THR A 193 7.89 19.16 8.24
CA THR A 193 8.05 17.88 7.53
C THR A 193 9.39 17.75 6.83
N ARG A 194 10.06 18.87 6.47
CA ARG A 194 11.40 18.91 5.86
C ARG A 194 11.57 17.99 4.63
N GLY A 195 10.51 17.76 3.87
CA GLY A 195 10.56 16.88 2.70
C GLY A 195 10.18 15.43 2.98
N ASP A 196 9.73 15.07 4.17
CA ASP A 196 9.28 13.72 4.54
C ASP A 196 7.88 13.76 5.16
N VAL A 197 6.92 13.10 4.52
CA VAL A 197 5.52 13.05 4.94
C VAL A 197 5.19 11.82 5.80
N SER A 198 6.17 10.96 6.09
CA SER A 198 5.95 9.70 6.80
C SER A 198 5.41 9.88 8.23
N TYR A 199 5.57 11.08 8.81
CA TYR A 199 5.16 11.40 10.18
C TYR A 199 3.86 12.21 10.29
N ILE A 200 3.24 12.57 9.16
CA ILE A 200 2.01 13.38 9.17
C ILE A 200 0.80 12.51 9.55
N ILE A 201 0.73 11.30 8.99
CA ILE A 201 -0.37 10.35 9.22
C ILE A 201 0.15 9.18 10.06
N GLU A 202 -0.56 8.85 11.13
CA GLU A 202 -0.23 7.73 11.99
C GLU A 202 -0.11 6.42 11.18
N GLY A 203 0.97 5.68 11.40
CA GLY A 203 1.24 4.42 10.71
C GLY A 203 1.95 4.55 9.37
N TRP A 204 2.22 5.76 8.87
CA TRP A 204 2.99 5.95 7.64
C TRP A 204 4.51 5.86 7.82
N ASP A 205 5.01 5.89 9.06
CA ASP A 205 6.42 5.68 9.39
C ASP A 205 6.79 4.18 9.31
N SER A 206 6.81 3.66 8.09
CA SER A 206 7.13 2.28 7.75
C SER A 206 7.57 2.18 6.29
N GLU A 207 8.47 1.25 5.98
CA GLU A 207 8.98 1.04 4.62
C GLU A 207 7.87 0.66 3.65
N VAL A 208 7.95 1.14 2.41
CA VAL A 208 7.14 0.62 1.31
C VAL A 208 7.71 -0.74 0.93
N VAL A 209 6.87 -1.77 0.92
CA VAL A 209 7.27 -3.14 0.58
C VAL A 209 6.68 -3.61 -0.74
N HIS A 210 5.49 -3.10 -1.10
CA HIS A 210 4.90 -3.36 -2.41
C HIS A 210 4.27 -2.11 -3.01
N ILE A 211 4.29 -2.05 -4.35
CA ILE A 211 3.40 -1.18 -5.14
C ILE A 211 2.44 -2.08 -5.91
N ILE A 212 1.15 -1.90 -5.67
CA ILE A 212 0.08 -2.63 -6.34
C ILE A 212 -0.44 -1.72 -7.46
N VAL A 213 -0.23 -2.12 -8.71
CA VAL A 213 -0.62 -1.35 -9.90
C VAL A 213 -1.88 -1.96 -10.51
N TYR A 214 -2.96 -1.20 -10.57
CA TYR A 214 -4.22 -1.63 -11.16
C TYR A 214 -4.22 -1.39 -12.67
N GLU A 215 -4.85 -2.29 -13.43
CA GLU A 215 -5.19 -2.08 -14.85
C GLU A 215 -6.34 -1.06 -15.01
N HIS A 216 -6.16 0.12 -14.41
CA HIS A 216 -7.10 1.23 -14.43
C HIS A 216 -6.36 2.56 -14.46
N ASN A 217 -6.71 3.41 -15.42
CA ASN A 217 -6.12 4.73 -15.59
C ASN A 217 -7.22 5.77 -15.85
N TYR A 218 -7.16 6.88 -15.12
CA TYR A 218 -8.09 8.00 -15.24
C TYR A 218 -8.21 8.55 -16.67
N PHE A 219 -7.13 8.53 -17.46
CA PHE A 219 -7.12 9.08 -18.82
C PHE A 219 -7.57 8.11 -19.91
N ASP A 220 -7.82 6.85 -19.56
CA ASP A 220 -8.23 5.81 -20.51
C ASP A 220 -9.75 5.56 -20.48
N THR A 221 -10.51 6.37 -19.73
CA THR A 221 -11.98 6.39 -19.67
C THR A 221 -12.62 7.05 -20.88
#